data_AF-A0A5J5CYI5-F1
#
_entry.id   AF-A0A5J5CYI5-F1
#
_cell.length_a   1.000
_cell.length_b   1.000
_cell.length_c   1.000
_cell.angle_alpha   90.00
_cell.angle_beta   90.00
_cell.angle_gamma   90.00
#
_symmetry.space_group_name_H-M   'P 1'
#
loop_
_entity.id
_entity.type
_entity.pdbx_description
1 polymer ?
#
loop_
_entity_poly.entity_id
_entity_poly.type
_entity_poly.pdbx_seq_one_letter_code
_entity_poly.pdbx_strand_id
1 'polypeptide(L)'
;MVVLTNSGTLYGLAQRVVATESLVFLAEQFESLQSHLDTMMPAAKKPFLQQFYSQTVSTASELRKPIYWIVAAKAIDYEQMLLLMAGVKWDIREIMSQHNVYVDVLLKEFEQFNMRLEEVSRHVRIPLPVSNVLWEHCIRLANRTLVEGYANVKKCSNEGRALMQLDFQQFLMKLEKLTDLRPIPDKEFVETYIKAYYLTENDMEQFIKNHREYSMKQLANLVNVCLGSHINKKARQKLLAAIDDIDRPKR
;
A
#
# COMPACT_ATOMS: atom_id res chain seq x y z
N MET A 1 21.08 -24.65 -3.17
CA MET A 1 20.85 -23.19 -3.30
C MET A 1 19.57 -22.81 -2.58
N VAL A 2 19.52 -21.63 -1.97
CA VAL A 2 18.29 -21.11 -1.36
C VAL A 2 17.30 -20.71 -2.47
N VAL A 3 16.06 -21.22 -2.40
CA VAL A 3 15.01 -20.91 -3.39
C VAL A 3 14.12 -19.79 -2.84
N LEU A 4 14.21 -18.61 -3.44
CA LEU A 4 13.47 -17.39 -3.01
C LEU A 4 12.26 -17.06 -3.90
N THR A 5 11.92 -17.93 -4.85
CA THR A 5 10.87 -17.71 -5.86
C THR A 5 9.66 -18.63 -5.70
N ASN A 6 9.73 -19.62 -4.81
CA ASN A 6 8.65 -20.58 -4.61
C ASN A 6 7.51 -19.96 -3.79
N SER A 7 6.29 -19.97 -4.33
CA SER A 7 5.10 -19.46 -3.65
C SER A 7 4.71 -20.28 -2.41
N GLY A 8 4.99 -21.59 -2.41
CA GLY A 8 4.71 -22.50 -1.29
C GLY A 8 5.56 -22.24 -0.05
N THR A 9 6.71 -21.58 -0.19
CA THR A 9 7.55 -21.15 0.95
C THR A 9 7.41 -19.65 1.23
N LEU A 10 6.31 -19.05 0.73
CA LEU A 10 6.05 -17.62 0.80
C LEU A 10 7.27 -16.81 0.29
N TYR A 11 7.82 -17.25 -0.84
CA TYR A 11 8.98 -16.64 -1.52
C TYR A 11 10.25 -16.60 -0.66
N GLY A 12 10.49 -17.71 0.06
CA GLY A 12 11.64 -17.88 0.93
C GLY A 12 11.58 -16.98 2.17
N LEU A 13 10.38 -16.75 2.72
CA LEU A 13 10.20 -15.83 3.85
C LEU A 13 11.07 -16.25 5.03
N ALA A 14 11.15 -17.54 5.36
CA ALA A 14 12.00 -18.03 6.45
C ALA A 14 13.46 -17.55 6.34
N GLN A 15 14.07 -17.67 5.15
CA GLN A 15 15.45 -17.25 4.93
C GLN A 15 15.59 -15.72 4.95
N ARG A 16 14.60 -15.00 4.44
CA ARG A 16 14.55 -13.52 4.53
C ARG A 16 14.51 -13.05 5.97
N VAL A 17 13.65 -13.67 6.80
CA VAL A 17 13.53 -13.36 8.23
C VAL A 17 14.85 -13.63 8.95
N VAL A 18 15.46 -14.81 8.76
CA VAL A 18 16.74 -15.13 9.40
C VAL A 18 17.81 -14.12 9.00
N ALA A 19 17.93 -13.79 7.71
CA ALA A 19 18.95 -12.86 7.24
C ALA A 19 18.74 -11.43 7.79
N THR A 20 17.52 -10.91 7.70
CA THR A 20 17.20 -9.54 8.14
C THR A 20 17.28 -9.42 9.65
N GLU A 21 16.68 -10.32 10.41
CA GLU A 21 16.64 -10.20 11.86
C GLU A 21 17.99 -10.52 12.51
N SER A 22 18.84 -11.34 11.86
CA SER A 22 20.23 -11.50 12.29
C SER A 22 21.02 -10.20 12.14
N LEU A 23 20.81 -9.48 11.04
CA LEU A 23 21.46 -8.18 10.81
C LEU A 23 20.96 -7.11 11.80
N VAL A 24 19.65 -7.06 12.05
CA VAL A 24 19.07 -6.14 13.04
C VAL A 24 19.59 -6.46 14.44
N PHE A 25 19.65 -7.74 14.82
CA PHE A 25 20.23 -8.14 16.10
C PHE A 25 21.68 -7.69 16.24
N LEU A 26 22.51 -7.86 15.21
CA LEU A 26 23.89 -7.37 15.23
C LEU A 26 23.94 -5.84 15.42
N ALA A 27 23.06 -5.09 14.76
CA ALA A 27 22.96 -3.64 14.95
C ALA A 27 22.62 -3.29 16.41
N GLU A 28 21.64 -3.96 17.02
CA GLU A 28 21.29 -3.78 18.44
C GLU A 28 22.47 -4.10 19.37
N GLN A 29 23.28 -5.13 19.06
CA GLN A 29 24.50 -5.43 19.81
C GLN A 29 25.52 -4.29 19.68
N PHE A 30 25.70 -3.72 18.48
CA PHE A 30 26.55 -2.55 18.30
C PHE A 30 26.05 -1.36 19.11
N GLU A 31 24.75 -1.05 19.09
CA GLU A 31 24.18 0.03 19.90
C GLU A 31 24.49 -0.14 21.39
N SER A 32 24.35 -1.36 21.94
CA SER A 32 24.72 -1.64 23.33
C SER A 32 26.22 -1.48 23.61
N LEU A 33 27.09 -1.67 22.61
CA LEU A 33 28.55 -1.59 22.74
C LEU A 33 29.10 -0.19 22.43
N GLN A 34 28.27 0.76 22.00
CA GLN A 34 28.71 2.06 21.49
C GLN A 34 29.61 2.83 22.47
N SER A 35 29.23 2.90 23.74
CA SER A 35 30.01 3.62 24.77
C SER A 35 31.38 2.99 25.03
N HIS A 36 31.43 1.67 25.05
CA HIS A 36 32.67 0.92 25.22
C HIS A 36 33.60 1.10 24.02
N LEU A 37 33.04 0.98 22.81
CA LEU A 37 33.78 1.19 21.57
C LEU A 37 34.30 2.62 21.46
N ASP A 38 33.52 3.64 21.83
CA ASP A 38 34.00 5.04 21.82
C ASP A 38 35.17 5.28 22.78
N THR A 39 35.17 4.60 23.93
CA THR A 39 36.23 4.69 24.94
C THR A 39 37.53 4.00 24.47
N MET A 40 37.40 2.83 23.84
CA MET A 40 38.54 2.03 23.39
C MET A 40 39.15 2.51 22.07
N MET A 41 38.39 3.27 21.27
CA MET A 41 38.83 3.67 19.94
C MET A 41 39.84 4.82 19.97
N PRO A 42 40.95 4.73 19.21
CA PRO A 42 41.88 5.84 19.04
C PRO A 42 41.17 7.09 18.52
N ALA A 43 41.61 8.28 18.97
CA ALA A 43 41.01 9.56 18.58
C ALA A 43 40.87 9.72 17.05
N ALA A 44 41.86 9.26 16.28
CA ALA A 44 41.86 9.31 14.82
C ALA A 44 40.75 8.47 14.15
N LYS A 45 40.17 7.50 14.86
CA LYS A 45 39.11 6.60 14.34
C LYS A 45 37.72 6.91 14.89
N LYS A 46 37.58 7.85 15.84
CA LYS A 46 36.27 8.26 16.37
C LYS A 46 35.31 8.79 15.31
N PRO A 47 35.73 9.60 14.31
CA PRO A 47 34.83 10.06 13.25
C PRO A 47 34.25 8.90 12.43
N PHE A 48 35.06 7.87 12.15
CA PHE A 48 34.59 6.66 11.45
C PHE A 48 33.55 5.90 12.29
N LEU A 49 33.79 5.74 13.59
CA LEU A 49 32.85 5.08 14.48
C LEU A 49 31.50 5.82 14.50
N GLN A 50 31.53 7.15 14.63
CA GLN A 50 30.33 7.98 14.58
C GLN A 50 29.58 7.85 13.24
N GLN A 51 30.30 7.83 12.12
CA GLN A 51 29.71 7.61 10.79
C GLN A 51 29.08 6.21 10.68
N PHE A 52 29.76 5.17 11.18
CA PHE A 52 29.25 3.80 11.16
C PHE A 52 27.92 3.68 11.93
N TYR A 53 27.82 4.25 13.13
CA TYR A 53 26.57 4.26 13.89
C TYR A 53 25.47 5.04 13.18
N SER A 54 25.77 6.23 12.67
CA SER A 54 24.78 7.11 12.07
C SER A 54 24.28 6.66 10.69
N GLN A 55 25.08 5.90 9.93
CA GLN A 55 24.75 5.52 8.55
C GLN A 55 24.49 4.01 8.37
N THR A 56 25.08 3.15 9.20
CA THR A 56 24.99 1.68 9.04
C THR A 56 24.15 1.04 10.13
N VAL A 57 24.45 1.30 11.41
CA VAL A 57 23.76 0.67 12.53
C VAL A 57 22.31 1.18 12.61
N SER A 58 22.13 2.50 12.59
CA SER A 58 20.83 3.16 12.66
C SER A 58 19.86 2.78 11.52
N THR A 59 20.39 2.34 10.38
CA THR A 59 19.61 2.04 9.17
C THR A 59 19.34 0.54 8.99
N ALA A 60 19.91 -0.33 9.83
CA ALA A 60 19.77 -1.78 9.68
C ALA A 60 18.30 -2.25 9.72
N SER A 61 17.49 -1.64 10.59
CA SER A 61 16.05 -1.98 10.72
C SER A 61 15.21 -1.53 9.53
N GLU A 62 15.64 -0.51 8.78
CA GLU A 62 14.95 -0.03 7.57
C GLU A 62 14.99 -1.08 6.45
N LEU A 63 15.92 -2.04 6.48
CA LEU A 63 16.00 -3.13 5.50
C LEU A 63 14.80 -4.07 5.55
N ARG A 64 14.04 -4.11 6.66
CA ARG A 64 12.80 -4.91 6.74
C ARG A 64 11.84 -4.58 5.62
N LYS A 65 11.61 -3.29 5.35
CA LYS A 65 10.65 -2.82 4.34
C LYS A 65 10.97 -3.36 2.93
N PRO A 66 12.12 -3.04 2.30
CA PRO A 66 12.41 -3.52 0.94
C PRO A 66 12.56 -5.04 0.85
N ILE A 67 13.04 -5.72 1.90
CA ILE A 67 13.22 -7.18 1.88
C ILE A 67 11.88 -7.93 1.93
N TYR A 68 10.94 -7.44 2.74
CA TYR A 68 9.62 -8.07 2.89
C TYR A 68 8.61 -7.58 1.84
N TRP A 69 8.84 -6.42 1.21
CA TRP A 69 8.02 -5.91 0.11
C TRP A 69 7.82 -6.93 -1.01
N ILE A 70 8.88 -7.59 -1.47
CA ILE A 70 8.78 -8.57 -2.57
C ILE A 70 7.95 -9.80 -2.20
N VAL A 71 7.89 -10.15 -0.91
CA VAL A 71 7.03 -11.23 -0.42
C VAL A 71 5.58 -10.78 -0.52
N ALA A 72 5.25 -9.61 0.02
CA ALA A 72 3.90 -9.04 -0.01
C ALA A 72 3.39 -8.79 -1.45
N ALA A 73 4.27 -8.32 -2.35
CA ALA A 73 3.98 -8.06 -3.75
C ALA A 73 3.58 -9.32 -4.55
N LYS A 74 3.99 -10.50 -4.06
CA LYS A 74 3.70 -11.79 -4.71
C LYS A 74 2.78 -12.69 -3.90
N ALA A 75 2.50 -12.33 -2.65
CA ALA A 75 1.70 -13.12 -1.73
C ALA A 75 0.22 -13.15 -2.15
N ILE A 76 -0.27 -12.05 -2.71
CA ILE A 76 -1.67 -11.87 -3.12
C ILE A 76 -1.69 -11.60 -4.63
N ASP A 77 -2.67 -12.17 -5.33
CA ASP A 77 -2.86 -11.93 -6.76
C ASP A 77 -3.61 -10.61 -7.02
N TYR A 78 -2.88 -9.50 -6.98
CA TYR A 78 -3.44 -8.16 -7.24
C TYR A 78 -3.88 -7.95 -8.69
N GLU A 79 -3.26 -8.64 -9.65
CA GLU A 79 -3.64 -8.55 -11.07
C GLU A 79 -5.02 -9.17 -11.29
N GLN A 80 -5.29 -10.32 -10.68
CA GLN A 80 -6.62 -10.93 -10.68
C GLN A 80 -7.67 -10.01 -10.06
N MET A 81 -7.32 -9.22 -9.03
CA MET A 81 -8.26 -8.27 -8.45
C MET A 81 -8.65 -7.18 -9.45
N LEU A 82 -7.69 -6.63 -10.20
CA LEU A 82 -7.97 -5.66 -11.26
C LEU A 82 -8.86 -6.25 -12.35
N LEU A 83 -8.64 -7.51 -12.74
CA LEU A 83 -9.48 -8.20 -13.72
C LEU A 83 -10.92 -8.37 -13.22
N LEU A 84 -11.12 -8.76 -11.96
CA LEU A 84 -12.45 -8.89 -11.37
C LEU A 84 -13.16 -7.52 -11.28
N MET A 85 -12.44 -6.48 -10.85
CA MET A 85 -12.98 -5.11 -10.77
C MET A 85 -13.35 -4.55 -12.16
N ALA A 86 -12.59 -4.89 -13.20
CA ALA A 86 -12.90 -4.49 -14.57
C ALA A 86 -14.21 -5.10 -15.10
N GLY A 87 -14.62 -6.25 -14.55
CA GLY A 87 -15.90 -6.90 -14.86
C GLY A 87 -17.10 -6.30 -14.13
N VAL A 88 -16.90 -5.44 -13.14
CA VAL A 88 -17.98 -4.83 -12.36
C VAL A 88 -18.64 -3.70 -13.15
N LYS A 89 -19.98 -3.70 -13.16
CA LYS A 89 -20.77 -2.61 -13.73
C LYS A 89 -21.00 -1.52 -12.69
N TRP A 90 -20.35 -0.37 -12.86
CA TRP A 90 -20.46 0.79 -11.97
C TRP A 90 -21.52 1.82 -12.39
N ASP A 91 -22.13 1.65 -13.56
CA ASP A 91 -23.24 2.48 -14.05
C ASP A 91 -24.57 1.74 -13.81
N ILE A 92 -25.02 1.77 -12.56
CA ILE A 92 -26.22 1.07 -12.06
C ILE A 92 -27.28 2.09 -11.62
N ARG A 93 -28.54 1.67 -11.62
CA ARG A 93 -29.69 2.53 -11.30
C ARG A 93 -30.26 2.29 -9.90
N GLU A 94 -29.93 1.17 -9.29
CA GLU A 94 -30.46 0.74 -8.01
C GLU A 94 -29.34 0.67 -6.99
N ILE A 95 -29.65 1.08 -5.76
CA ILE A 95 -28.71 0.96 -4.64
C ILE A 95 -28.59 -0.52 -4.28
N MET A 96 -27.38 -1.04 -4.36
CA MET A 96 -27.07 -2.41 -4.00
C MET A 96 -26.91 -2.54 -2.48
N SER A 97 -27.38 -3.66 -1.92
CA SER A 97 -27.21 -4.02 -0.50
C SER A 97 -26.04 -4.97 -0.24
N GLN A 98 -25.43 -5.48 -1.30
CA GLN A 98 -24.32 -6.43 -1.25
C GLN A 98 -23.10 -5.88 -1.96
N HIS A 99 -21.91 -6.22 -1.44
CA HIS A 99 -20.64 -5.89 -2.05
C HIS A 99 -20.33 -6.82 -3.24
N ASN A 100 -19.41 -6.39 -4.09
CA ASN A 100 -18.95 -7.14 -5.25
C ASN A 100 -18.05 -8.33 -4.86
N VAL A 101 -18.09 -9.38 -5.69
CA VAL A 101 -17.37 -10.65 -5.46
C VAL A 101 -15.86 -10.48 -5.26
N TYR A 102 -15.24 -9.48 -5.91
CA TYR A 102 -13.80 -9.25 -5.75
C TYR A 102 -13.39 -8.96 -4.30
N VAL A 103 -14.30 -8.41 -3.48
CA VAL A 103 -14.03 -8.13 -2.06
C VAL A 103 -13.85 -9.43 -1.28
N ASP A 104 -14.72 -10.42 -1.50
CA ASP A 104 -14.61 -11.72 -0.84
C ASP A 104 -13.38 -12.50 -1.35
N VAL A 105 -13.07 -12.40 -2.65
CA VAL A 105 -11.86 -13.02 -3.21
C VAL A 105 -10.60 -12.40 -2.60
N LEU A 106 -10.53 -11.07 -2.50
CA LEU A 106 -9.40 -10.37 -1.89
C LEU A 106 -9.23 -10.76 -0.41
N LEU A 107 -10.32 -10.84 0.35
CA LEU A 107 -10.27 -11.26 1.74
C LEU A 107 -9.80 -12.70 1.90
N LYS A 108 -10.23 -13.59 1.01
CA LYS A 108 -9.75 -14.98 0.97
C LYS A 108 -8.25 -15.05 0.69
N GLU A 109 -7.71 -14.15 -0.14
CA GLU A 109 -6.25 -14.04 -0.34
C GLU A 109 -5.53 -13.60 0.94
N PHE A 110 -6.10 -12.68 1.72
CA PHE A 110 -5.56 -12.29 3.04
C PHE A 110 -5.61 -13.44 4.06
N GLU A 111 -6.69 -14.23 4.09
CA GLU A 111 -6.79 -15.43 4.93
C GLU A 111 -5.71 -16.47 4.54
N GLN A 112 -5.54 -16.73 3.24
CA GLN A 112 -4.49 -17.63 2.74
C GLN A 112 -3.08 -17.11 3.02
N PHE A 113 -2.88 -15.79 2.94
CA PHE A 113 -1.63 -15.16 3.35
C PHE A 113 -1.36 -15.41 4.85
N ASN A 114 -2.35 -15.20 5.72
CA ASN A 114 -2.20 -15.45 7.15
C ASN A 114 -1.86 -16.92 7.45
N MET A 115 -2.57 -17.87 6.82
CA MET A 115 -2.29 -19.30 6.97
C MET A 115 -0.84 -19.66 6.57
N ARG A 116 -0.37 -19.16 5.41
CA ARG A 116 1.02 -19.39 4.98
C ARG A 116 2.04 -18.72 5.90
N LEU A 117 1.72 -17.56 6.46
CA LEU A 117 2.56 -16.89 7.44
C LEU A 117 2.70 -17.73 8.72
N GLU A 118 1.60 -18.31 9.19
CA GLU A 118 1.58 -19.25 10.32
C GLU A 118 2.38 -20.54 10.03
N GLU A 119 2.32 -21.06 8.80
CA GLU A 119 3.15 -22.20 8.40
C GLU A 119 4.65 -21.87 8.44
N VAL A 120 5.05 -20.69 7.98
CA VAL A 120 6.45 -20.23 8.07
C VAL A 120 6.86 -20.04 9.53
N SER A 121 5.95 -19.55 10.39
CA SER A 121 6.25 -19.30 11.81
C SER A 121 6.57 -20.57 12.60
N ARG A 122 6.12 -21.74 12.13
CA ARG A 122 6.49 -23.06 12.68
C ARG A 122 7.94 -23.44 12.42
N HIS A 123 8.57 -22.86 11.40
CA HIS A 123 9.95 -23.15 11.00
C HIS A 123 10.94 -22.12 11.52
N VAL A 124 10.54 -20.84 11.54
CA VAL A 124 11.35 -19.71 12.01
C VAL A 124 10.45 -18.76 12.79
N ARG A 125 10.90 -18.31 13.96
CA ARG A 125 10.18 -17.29 14.73
C ARG A 125 10.02 -16.03 13.89
N ILE A 126 8.80 -15.55 13.71
CA ILE A 126 8.49 -14.28 13.04
C ILE A 126 8.26 -13.23 14.12
N PRO A 127 9.18 -12.26 14.31
CA PRO A 127 8.98 -11.18 15.26
C PRO A 127 7.79 -10.29 14.87
N LEU A 128 7.12 -9.69 15.86
CA LEU A 128 6.01 -8.78 15.62
C LEU A 128 6.35 -7.63 14.64
N PRO A 129 7.53 -6.96 14.71
CA PRO A 129 7.91 -5.96 13.72
C PRO A 129 7.93 -6.48 12.27
N VAL A 130 8.31 -7.75 12.08
CA VAL A 130 8.31 -8.38 10.76
C VAL A 130 6.91 -8.67 10.27
N SER A 131 6.08 -9.26 11.15
CA SER A 131 4.65 -9.51 10.86
C SER A 131 3.94 -8.20 10.47
N ASN A 132 4.16 -7.13 11.24
CA ASN A 132 3.61 -5.80 10.98
C ASN A 132 4.02 -5.26 9.61
N VAL A 133 5.30 -5.35 9.25
CA VAL A 133 5.79 -4.86 7.93
C VAL A 133 5.17 -5.67 6.78
N LEU A 134 5.05 -6.99 6.92
CA LEU A 134 4.43 -7.85 5.90
C LEU A 134 2.95 -7.50 5.70
N TRP A 135 2.18 -7.44 6.80
CA TRP A 135 0.77 -7.04 6.77
C TRP A 135 0.60 -5.64 6.21
N GLU A 136 1.42 -4.69 6.64
CA GLU A 136 1.41 -3.32 6.13
C GLU A 136 1.59 -3.29 4.61
N HIS A 137 2.57 -4.02 4.08
CA HIS A 137 2.79 -4.06 2.64
C HIS A 137 1.62 -4.71 1.88
N CYS A 138 1.09 -5.83 2.35
CA CYS A 138 -0.07 -6.48 1.72
C CYS A 138 -1.29 -5.55 1.68
N ILE A 139 -1.58 -4.85 2.79
CA ILE A 139 -2.71 -3.92 2.88
C ILE A 139 -2.50 -2.70 1.97
N ARG A 140 -1.30 -2.10 1.97
CA ARG A 140 -0.98 -0.96 1.09
C ARG A 140 -1.13 -1.33 -0.38
N LEU A 141 -0.65 -2.51 -0.77
CA LEU A 141 -0.78 -3.02 -2.13
C LEU A 141 -2.24 -3.28 -2.51
N ALA A 142 -3.03 -3.87 -1.62
CA ALA A 142 -4.46 -4.06 -1.83
C ALA A 142 -5.19 -2.72 -2.01
N ASN A 143 -4.95 -1.74 -1.13
CA ASN A 143 -5.55 -0.41 -1.21
C ASN A 143 -5.16 0.34 -2.50
N ARG A 144 -3.90 0.23 -2.93
CA ARG A 144 -3.45 0.75 -4.24
C ARG A 144 -4.15 0.06 -5.41
N THR A 145 -4.33 -1.25 -5.31
CA THR A 145 -5.03 -2.05 -6.32
C THR A 145 -6.50 -1.64 -6.44
N LEU A 146 -7.18 -1.37 -5.31
CA LEU A 146 -8.55 -0.88 -5.30
C LEU A 146 -8.68 0.47 -6.01
N VAL A 147 -7.83 1.45 -5.66
CA VAL A 147 -7.85 2.77 -6.33
C VAL A 147 -7.51 2.65 -7.82
N GLU A 148 -6.56 1.79 -8.19
CA GLU A 148 -6.27 1.54 -9.60
C GLU A 148 -7.48 0.90 -10.33
N GLY A 149 -8.19 -0.03 -9.69
CA GLY A 149 -9.43 -0.60 -10.21
C GLY A 149 -10.52 0.46 -10.42
N TYR A 150 -10.76 1.33 -9.44
CA TYR A 150 -11.72 2.43 -9.55
C TYR A 150 -11.31 3.45 -10.62
N ALA A 151 -10.03 3.75 -10.76
CA ALA A 151 -9.50 4.64 -11.78
C ALA A 151 -9.58 4.10 -13.21
N ASN A 152 -9.88 2.82 -13.39
CA ASN A 152 -10.13 2.21 -14.70
C ASN A 152 -11.62 2.25 -15.10
N VAL A 153 -12.50 2.74 -14.23
CA VAL A 153 -13.93 2.84 -14.49
C VAL A 153 -14.23 3.97 -15.48
N LYS A 154 -14.95 3.66 -16.56
CA LYS A 154 -15.27 4.65 -17.62
C LYS A 154 -16.56 5.43 -17.34
N LYS A 155 -17.51 4.81 -16.64
CA LYS A 155 -18.81 5.38 -16.27
C LYS A 155 -19.18 4.88 -14.88
N CYS A 156 -19.54 5.80 -14.00
CA CYS A 156 -19.90 5.49 -12.62
C CYS A 156 -21.08 6.37 -12.20
N SER A 157 -22.22 5.74 -11.89
CA SER A 157 -23.41 6.43 -11.38
C SER A 157 -23.25 6.77 -9.89
N ASN A 158 -24.20 7.52 -9.31
CA ASN A 158 -24.17 7.80 -7.87
C ASN A 158 -24.34 6.51 -7.06
N GLU A 159 -25.20 5.61 -7.53
CA GLU A 159 -25.42 4.28 -6.96
C GLU A 159 -24.16 3.42 -7.09
N GLY A 160 -23.42 3.53 -8.19
CA GLY A 160 -22.13 2.87 -8.38
C GLY A 160 -21.05 3.38 -7.40
N ARG A 161 -21.00 4.68 -7.15
CA ARG A 161 -20.10 5.28 -6.14
C ARG A 161 -20.46 4.81 -4.74
N ALA A 162 -21.76 4.70 -4.43
CA ALA A 162 -22.23 4.12 -3.18
C ALA A 162 -21.82 2.64 -3.04
N LEU A 163 -21.85 1.88 -4.14
CA LEU A 163 -21.33 0.52 -4.18
C LEU A 163 -19.81 0.45 -3.95
N MET A 164 -19.00 1.35 -4.52
CA MET A 164 -17.55 1.43 -4.22
C MET A 164 -17.30 1.66 -2.72
N GLN A 165 -18.11 2.53 -2.10
CA GLN A 165 -18.04 2.77 -0.66
C GLN A 165 -18.44 1.52 0.13
N LEU A 166 -19.53 0.85 -0.24
CA LEU A 166 -19.98 -0.39 0.41
C LEU A 166 -18.91 -1.48 0.32
N ASP A 167 -18.34 -1.70 -0.87
CA ASP A 167 -17.28 -2.67 -1.12
C ASP A 167 -16.09 -2.43 -0.20
N PHE A 168 -15.63 -1.17 -0.10
CA PHE A 168 -14.49 -0.83 0.74
C PHE A 168 -14.80 -0.96 2.24
N GLN A 169 -16.00 -0.60 2.69
CA GLN A 169 -16.39 -0.80 4.09
C GLN A 169 -16.46 -2.29 4.44
N GLN A 170 -16.99 -3.14 3.56
CA GLN A 170 -17.03 -4.59 3.78
C GLN A 170 -15.62 -5.20 3.81
N PHE A 171 -14.73 -4.74 2.94
CA PHE A 171 -13.32 -5.09 2.97
C PHE A 171 -12.68 -4.74 4.32
N LEU A 172 -12.81 -3.48 4.77
CA LEU A 172 -12.24 -3.02 6.04
C LEU A 172 -12.77 -3.81 7.25
N MET A 173 -14.10 -3.97 7.36
CA MET A 173 -14.72 -4.67 8.49
C MET A 173 -14.24 -6.10 8.66
N LYS A 174 -13.97 -6.81 7.56
CA LYS A 174 -13.48 -8.19 7.60
C LYS A 174 -11.95 -8.21 7.75
N LEU A 175 -11.22 -7.33 7.07
CA LEU A 175 -9.76 -7.20 7.20
C LEU A 175 -9.34 -6.89 8.65
N GLU A 176 -10.07 -6.01 9.34
CA GLU A 176 -9.79 -5.63 10.73
C GLU A 176 -9.82 -6.82 11.71
N LYS A 177 -10.46 -7.94 11.35
CA LYS A 177 -10.46 -9.18 12.14
C LYS A 177 -9.26 -10.07 11.87
N LEU A 178 -8.54 -9.83 10.77
CA LEU A 178 -7.37 -10.61 10.35
C LEU A 178 -6.05 -9.97 10.80
N THR A 179 -6.06 -8.68 11.17
CA THR A 179 -4.85 -7.95 11.55
C THR A 179 -5.09 -7.00 12.72
N ASP A 180 -4.08 -6.85 13.57
CA ASP A 180 -4.07 -5.91 14.69
C ASP A 180 -3.54 -4.51 14.30
N LEU A 181 -3.11 -4.31 13.04
CA LEU A 181 -2.56 -3.02 12.60
C LEU A 181 -3.61 -1.91 12.69
N ARG A 182 -3.33 -0.88 13.49
CA ARG A 182 -4.17 0.31 13.62
C ARG A 182 -3.30 1.58 13.62
N PRO A 183 -3.66 2.62 12.82
CA PRO A 183 -4.73 2.64 11.82
C PRO A 183 -4.45 1.69 10.64
N ILE A 184 -5.48 1.34 9.86
CA ILE A 184 -5.33 0.51 8.66
C ILE A 184 -4.47 1.28 7.63
N PRO A 185 -3.33 0.73 7.16
CA PRO A 185 -2.44 1.39 6.23
C PRO A 185 -3.14 1.83 4.94
N ASP A 186 -2.94 3.07 4.51
CA ASP A 186 -3.54 3.65 3.29
C ASP A 186 -5.06 3.52 3.19
N LYS A 187 -5.77 3.42 4.32
CA LYS A 187 -7.24 3.51 4.35
C LYS A 187 -7.72 4.83 3.74
N GLU A 188 -7.14 5.94 4.21
CA GLU A 188 -7.51 7.29 3.76
C GLU A 188 -7.24 7.50 2.26
N PHE A 189 -6.24 6.83 1.70
CA PHE A 189 -5.95 6.86 0.26
C PHE A 189 -7.14 6.36 -0.57
N VAL A 190 -7.81 5.30 -0.14
CA VAL A 190 -8.99 4.77 -0.86
C VAL A 190 -10.22 5.63 -0.58
N GLU A 191 -10.48 5.98 0.69
CA GLU A 191 -11.67 6.78 1.05
C GLU A 191 -11.65 8.16 0.40
N THR A 192 -10.49 8.80 0.36
CA THR A 192 -10.30 10.13 -0.23
C THR A 192 -10.53 10.07 -1.74
N TYR A 193 -10.08 9.01 -2.42
CA TYR A 193 -10.35 8.80 -3.83
C TYR A 193 -11.86 8.62 -4.11
N ILE A 194 -12.57 7.81 -3.33
CA ILE A 194 -14.02 7.61 -3.48
C ILE A 194 -14.79 8.92 -3.20
N LYS A 195 -14.40 9.66 -2.16
CA LYS A 195 -14.99 10.97 -1.82
C LYS A 195 -14.74 12.01 -2.92
N ALA A 196 -13.64 11.89 -3.68
CA ALA A 196 -13.29 12.82 -4.75
C ALA A 196 -14.36 12.86 -5.87
N TYR A 197 -15.13 11.79 -6.06
CA TYR A 197 -16.25 11.77 -7.02
C TYR A 197 -17.36 12.79 -6.71
N TYR A 198 -17.39 13.39 -5.52
CA TYR A 198 -18.44 14.32 -5.09
C TYR A 198 -17.96 15.78 -5.00
N LEU A 199 -16.70 16.05 -5.36
CA LEU A 199 -16.11 17.38 -5.26
C LEU A 199 -16.69 18.34 -6.29
N THR A 200 -16.87 19.60 -5.90
CA THR A 200 -17.21 20.66 -6.87
C THR A 200 -16.03 20.95 -7.80
N GLU A 201 -16.24 21.74 -8.86
CA GLU A 201 -15.15 22.16 -9.76
C GLU A 201 -13.98 22.80 -8.99
N ASN A 202 -14.28 23.70 -8.05
CA ASN A 202 -13.25 24.40 -7.28
C ASN A 202 -12.49 23.46 -6.34
N ASP A 203 -13.21 22.55 -5.67
CA ASP A 203 -12.60 21.60 -4.75
C ASP A 203 -11.77 20.55 -5.51
N MET A 204 -12.21 20.15 -6.71
CA MET A 204 -11.45 19.25 -7.58
C MET A 204 -10.13 19.90 -8.03
N GLU A 205 -10.12 21.21 -8.32
CA GLU A 205 -8.88 21.92 -8.64
C GLU A 205 -7.90 21.93 -7.46
N GLN A 206 -8.39 22.16 -6.24
CA GLN A 206 -7.56 22.07 -5.03
C GLN A 206 -7.08 20.65 -4.78
N PHE A 207 -7.95 19.66 -4.99
CA PHE A 207 -7.64 18.24 -4.83
C PHE A 207 -6.46 17.83 -5.71
N ILE A 208 -6.53 18.16 -7.01
CA ILE A 208 -5.46 17.89 -7.99
C ILE A 208 -4.12 18.51 -7.55
N LYS A 209 -4.13 19.72 -6.99
CA LYS A 209 -2.89 20.42 -6.56
C LYS A 209 -2.27 19.78 -5.31
N ASN A 210 -3.10 19.34 -4.38
CA ASN A 210 -2.69 18.93 -3.03
C ASN A 210 -2.43 17.43 -2.89
N HIS A 211 -3.07 16.58 -3.69
CA HIS A 211 -2.94 15.12 -3.59
C HIS A 211 -1.98 14.56 -4.65
N ARG A 212 -0.70 14.43 -4.26
CA ARG A 212 0.41 13.94 -5.10
C ARG A 212 0.57 12.42 -5.08
N GLU A 213 -0.15 11.76 -4.19
CA GLU A 213 -0.15 10.31 -4.03
C GLU A 213 -0.93 9.58 -5.14
N TYR A 214 -1.80 10.27 -5.88
CA TYR A 214 -2.52 9.72 -7.04
C TYR A 214 -1.77 9.98 -8.34
N SER A 215 -1.82 9.02 -9.25
CA SER A 215 -1.23 9.18 -10.59
C SER A 215 -2.04 10.15 -11.45
N MET A 216 -1.40 10.75 -12.47
CA MET A 216 -2.09 11.57 -13.46
C MET A 216 -3.26 10.83 -14.11
N LYS A 217 -3.11 9.53 -14.37
CA LYS A 217 -4.17 8.67 -14.90
C LYS A 217 -5.38 8.61 -13.95
N GLN A 218 -5.11 8.42 -12.66
CA GLN A 218 -6.14 8.34 -11.62
C GLN A 218 -6.89 9.67 -11.45
N LEU A 219 -6.17 10.79 -11.45
CA LEU A 219 -6.77 12.13 -11.40
C LEU A 219 -7.57 12.46 -12.67
N ALA A 220 -7.01 12.16 -13.84
CA ALA A 220 -7.69 12.39 -15.11
C ALA A 220 -8.98 11.56 -15.21
N ASN A 221 -8.98 10.32 -14.71
CA ASN A 221 -10.18 9.49 -14.64
C ASN A 221 -11.28 10.15 -13.80
N LEU A 222 -10.96 10.62 -12.58
CA LEU A 222 -11.93 11.32 -11.71
C LEU A 222 -12.61 12.48 -12.44
N VAL A 223 -11.81 13.35 -13.07
CA VAL A 223 -12.32 14.51 -13.83
C VAL A 223 -13.22 14.06 -14.99
N ASN A 224 -12.83 12.98 -15.69
CA ASN A 224 -13.59 12.46 -16.83
C ASN A 224 -14.94 11.84 -16.40
N VAL A 225 -14.97 11.07 -15.31
CA VAL A 225 -16.18 10.41 -14.82
C VAL A 225 -17.15 11.41 -14.18
N CYS A 226 -16.64 12.50 -13.60
CA CYS A 226 -17.48 13.56 -13.04
C CYS A 226 -18.08 14.51 -14.09
N LEU A 227 -17.68 14.40 -15.37
CA LEU A 227 -18.24 15.19 -16.46
C LEU A 227 -19.76 14.98 -16.58
N GLY A 228 -20.52 16.07 -16.59
CA GLY A 228 -21.98 16.05 -16.76
C GLY A 228 -22.76 15.78 -15.46
N SER A 229 -22.08 15.49 -14.35
CA SER A 229 -22.71 15.45 -13.02
C SER A 229 -22.60 16.80 -12.30
N HIS A 230 -21.38 17.24 -11.99
CA HIS A 230 -21.10 18.56 -11.39
C HIS A 230 -19.90 19.27 -12.04
N ILE A 231 -19.25 18.65 -13.04
CA ILE A 231 -18.19 19.25 -13.85
C ILE A 231 -18.71 19.48 -15.28
N ASN A 232 -18.61 20.71 -15.78
CA ASN A 232 -18.97 21.05 -17.15
C ASN A 232 -17.80 20.81 -18.14
N LYS A 233 -18.06 20.88 -19.44
CA LYS A 233 -17.05 20.59 -20.49
C LYS A 233 -15.84 21.55 -20.44
N LYS A 234 -16.04 22.82 -20.11
CA LYS A 234 -14.99 23.84 -20.02
C LYS A 234 -14.12 23.61 -18.79
N ALA A 235 -14.75 23.36 -17.65
CA ALA A 235 -14.11 22.99 -16.38
C ALA A 235 -13.22 21.75 -16.54
N ARG A 236 -13.75 20.71 -17.19
CA ARG A 236 -12.98 19.49 -17.49
C ARG A 236 -11.69 19.80 -18.27
N GLN A 237 -11.74 20.61 -19.32
CA GLN A 237 -10.55 20.95 -20.10
C GLN A 237 -9.51 21.70 -19.25
N LYS A 238 -9.98 22.64 -18.41
CA LYS A 238 -9.12 23.37 -17.47
C LYS A 238 -8.46 22.44 -16.45
N LEU A 239 -9.22 21.53 -15.84
CA LEU A 239 -8.73 20.59 -14.83
C LEU A 239 -7.73 19.59 -15.41
N LEU A 240 -7.98 19.08 -16.62
CA LEU A 240 -7.02 18.19 -17.31
C LEU A 240 -5.70 18.92 -17.62
N ALA A 241 -5.75 20.17 -18.07
CA ALA A 241 -4.55 20.96 -18.29
C ALA A 241 -3.77 21.21 -16.97
N ALA A 242 -4.47 21.41 -15.85
CA ALA A 242 -3.84 21.55 -14.53
C ALA A 242 -3.14 20.26 -14.06
N ILE A 243 -3.65 19.08 -14.45
CA ILE A 243 -2.99 17.78 -14.19
C ILE A 243 -1.72 17.67 -15.03
N ASP A 244 -1.74 18.08 -16.30
CA ASP A 244 -0.55 18.02 -17.16
C ASP A 244 0.56 18.99 -16.70
N ASP A 245 0.18 20.16 -16.14
CA ASP A 245 1.14 21.13 -15.62
C ASP A 245 1.80 20.69 -14.30
N ILE A 246 1.23 19.73 -13.59
CA ILE A 246 1.79 19.17 -12.35
C ILE A 246 3.09 18.39 -12.60
N ASP A 247 3.21 17.74 -13.76
CA ASP A 247 4.34 16.88 -14.13
C ASP A 247 5.49 17.67 -14.79
N ARG A 248 5.25 18.92 -15.19
CA ARG A 248 6.30 19.76 -15.76
C ARG A 248 7.32 20.09 -14.67
N PRO A 249 8.60 19.70 -14.82
CA PRO A 249 9.64 20.15 -13.91
C PRO A 249 9.63 21.68 -13.92
N LYS A 250 9.50 22.29 -12.74
CA LYS A 250 9.63 23.74 -12.58
C LYS A 250 10.99 24.13 -13.17
N ARG A 251 10.97 24.83 -14.30
CA ARG A 251 12.15 25.46 -14.88
C ARG A 251 12.67 26.56 -13.96
#